data_AF-A0A2P5VM11-F1
#
_entry.id   AF-A0A2P5VM11-F1
#
_cell.length_a   1.000
_cell.length_b   1.000
_cell.length_c   1.000
_cell.angle_alpha   90.00
_cell.angle_beta   90.00
_cell.angle_gamma   90.00
#
_symmetry.space_group_name_H-M   'P 1'
#
loop_
_entity.id
_entity.type
_entity.pdbx_description
1 polymer ?
#
loop_
_entity_poly.entity_id
_entity_poly.type
_entity_poly.pdbx_seq_one_letter_code
_entity_poly.pdbx_strand_id
1 'polypeptide(L)'
;MLVFVLAGTYRTALIDPGELSFQHAGLTDCGSCHQAFHQGMAGWWQAAWSKNVVTDDSKPCISCHAMGDRGLMPHSQSAEVTSALSELAAPATASGRSIGVQLANLVFDMPRQSNATLPCMSCHQEHQGAEADLTDMSNDRCTTCHLVQFDSLASGHPDFQNYPYERRTRLRFDHTSHIDKHFLEKSTAKLAPGDCRDCHKSDANGRLMKVKSFDTSCAACHGEQIAGAGRATAKGMPVLAVPGLDVATLQDKGVAIGEWPEFAEGPIPNFMNMLLSADARFRDADAVLAGIDDPLDLSEATKEQLAAIETLAWSVKSLLYDLRAKGVVALHERLAGVLQRPLTAAEKTSLTALLPLDTVVNAQMNWFPSLGADVPRWRNGYKVMMPSEETLPAAEKSGKDSESSGSGGKDSDDKIDIGKNDDDDDDDDEEIATGTDGDDDDDEITSDEGDEDDDEIATGTDGDDDDASEKEKATVSTEIETASGEDWHAVGGWYIDEFTIRYRPT
;
A
#
# COMPACT_ATOMS: atom_id res chain seq x y z
N MET A 1 22.34 53.95 -13.36
CA MET A 1 22.12 52.66 -14.06
C MET A 1 21.00 51.85 -13.43
N LEU A 2 20.97 51.67 -12.09
CA LEU A 2 19.89 50.95 -11.36
C LEU A 2 18.46 51.44 -11.67
N VAL A 3 18.25 52.77 -11.73
CA VAL A 3 16.94 53.39 -12.02
C VAL A 3 16.47 53.12 -13.45
N PHE A 4 17.38 53.00 -14.42
CA PHE A 4 17.05 52.68 -15.81
C PHE A 4 16.74 51.19 -16.01
N VAL A 5 17.33 50.32 -15.19
CA VAL A 5 17.05 48.86 -15.19
C VAL A 5 15.68 48.58 -14.55
N LEU A 6 15.34 49.27 -13.46
CA LEU A 6 14.02 49.15 -12.80
C LEU A 6 12.86 49.76 -13.61
N ALA A 7 13.15 50.64 -14.56
CA ALA A 7 12.15 51.29 -15.42
C ALA A 7 11.99 50.62 -16.80
N GLY A 8 12.79 49.59 -17.11
CA GLY A 8 12.77 48.88 -18.40
C GLY A 8 11.94 47.60 -18.38
N THR A 9 11.75 47.00 -19.56
CA THR A 9 11.06 45.70 -19.74
C THR A 9 11.75 44.52 -19.05
N TYR A 10 12.99 44.70 -18.58
CA TYR A 10 13.76 43.72 -17.81
C TYR A 10 13.48 43.76 -16.30
N ARG A 11 12.58 44.65 -15.84
CA ARG A 11 12.20 44.80 -14.42
C ARG A 11 11.67 43.50 -13.84
N THR A 12 10.84 42.75 -14.58
CA THR A 12 10.27 41.48 -14.11
C THR A 12 11.36 40.44 -13.88
N ALA A 13 12.31 40.28 -14.81
CA ALA A 13 13.46 39.37 -14.64
C ALA A 13 14.42 39.76 -13.49
N LEU A 14 14.27 40.95 -12.91
CA LEU A 14 15.07 41.43 -11.78
C LEU A 14 14.40 41.26 -10.41
N ILE A 15 13.08 41.02 -10.41
CA ILE A 15 12.23 40.99 -9.20
C ILE A 15 11.54 39.63 -9.05
N ASP A 16 11.23 38.98 -10.17
CA ASP A 16 10.73 37.63 -10.22
C ASP A 16 11.92 36.66 -10.31
N PRO A 17 12.23 35.91 -9.24
CA PRO A 17 13.32 34.97 -9.26
C PRO A 17 13.02 33.78 -10.19
N GLY A 18 11.75 33.54 -10.55
CA GLY A 18 11.29 32.38 -11.30
C GLY A 18 10.73 31.26 -10.42
N GLU A 19 10.18 30.23 -11.05
CA GLU A 19 9.60 29.07 -10.38
C GLU A 19 10.67 28.20 -9.68
N LEU A 20 10.27 27.57 -8.56
CA LEU A 20 11.10 26.61 -7.83
C LEU A 20 11.19 25.27 -8.60
N SER A 21 12.17 24.44 -8.23
CA SER A 21 12.28 23.07 -8.74
C SER A 21 11.11 22.22 -8.23
N PHE A 22 10.81 21.13 -8.95
CA PHE A 22 9.68 20.25 -8.65
C PHE A 22 9.64 19.78 -7.19
N GLN A 23 10.80 19.52 -6.59
CA GLN A 23 10.94 19.01 -5.22
C GLN A 23 10.48 20.03 -4.16
N HIS A 24 10.53 21.32 -4.47
CA HIS A 24 10.13 22.40 -3.58
C HIS A 24 8.96 23.24 -4.12
N ALA A 25 8.32 22.81 -5.22
CA ALA A 25 7.23 23.55 -5.86
C ALA A 25 6.03 23.84 -4.93
N GLY A 26 5.85 23.05 -3.87
CA GLY A 26 4.83 23.29 -2.84
C GLY A 26 5.17 24.38 -1.81
N LEU A 27 6.41 24.89 -1.78
CA LEU A 27 6.81 25.96 -0.88
C LEU A 27 6.37 27.32 -1.43
N THR A 28 5.39 27.93 -0.76
CA THR A 28 4.79 29.21 -1.21
C THR A 28 5.31 30.43 -0.44
N ASP A 29 5.94 30.22 0.72
CA ASP A 29 6.57 31.29 1.51
C ASP A 29 8.07 31.37 1.21
N CYS A 30 8.52 32.50 0.65
CA CYS A 30 9.93 32.75 0.35
C CYS A 30 10.82 32.71 1.61
N GLY A 31 10.26 32.99 2.79
CA GLY A 31 10.97 32.87 4.06
C GLY A 31 11.34 31.43 4.44
N SER A 32 10.76 30.43 3.77
CA SER A 32 11.17 29.02 3.89
C SER A 32 12.61 28.79 3.44
N CYS A 33 13.16 29.67 2.59
CA CYS A 33 14.53 29.56 2.08
C CYS A 33 15.37 30.80 2.40
N HIS A 34 14.77 31.99 2.41
CA HIS A 34 15.47 33.26 2.60
C HIS A 34 15.33 33.80 4.03
N GLN A 35 16.41 33.76 4.81
CA GLN A 35 16.41 34.10 6.24
C GLN A 35 15.99 35.57 6.48
N ALA A 36 16.30 36.45 5.53
CA ALA A 36 15.98 37.88 5.63
C ALA A 36 14.53 38.21 5.24
N PHE A 37 13.77 37.29 4.64
CA PHE A 37 12.48 37.60 4.01
C PHE A 37 11.48 38.23 4.99
N HIS A 38 11.30 37.63 6.16
CA HIS A 38 10.36 38.08 7.19
C HIS A 38 10.86 39.26 8.05
N GLN A 39 12.06 39.78 7.79
CA GLN A 39 12.67 40.85 8.59
C GLN A 39 12.28 42.27 8.12
N GLY A 40 11.44 42.38 7.10
CA GLY A 40 10.98 43.64 6.52
C GLY A 40 12.09 44.47 5.88
N MET A 41 11.78 45.72 5.53
CA MET A 41 12.66 46.59 4.73
C MET A 41 14.05 46.80 5.37
N ALA A 42 14.13 46.89 6.70
CA ALA A 42 15.40 47.05 7.41
C ALA A 42 16.28 45.79 7.30
N GLY A 43 15.69 44.61 7.43
CA GLY A 43 16.41 43.34 7.26
C GLY A 43 16.86 43.12 5.82
N TRP A 44 16.06 43.49 4.83
CA TRP A 44 16.46 43.43 3.41
C TRP A 44 17.61 44.38 3.10
N TRP A 45 17.58 45.59 3.68
CA TRP A 45 18.70 46.54 3.57
C TRP A 45 19.96 45.99 4.23
N GLN A 46 19.85 45.32 5.38
CA GLN A 46 21.01 44.69 6.01
C GLN A 46 21.54 43.51 5.18
N ALA A 47 20.66 42.69 4.61
CA ALA A 47 21.01 41.55 3.78
C ALA A 47 21.72 41.96 2.48
N ALA A 48 21.26 43.03 1.82
CA ALA A 48 21.86 43.53 0.57
C ALA A 48 23.31 44.04 0.74
N TRP A 49 23.73 44.37 1.96
CA TRP A 49 25.11 44.74 2.28
C TRP A 49 25.87 43.65 3.05
N SER A 50 25.22 42.53 3.38
CA SER A 50 25.85 41.40 4.06
C SER A 50 26.67 40.57 3.07
N LYS A 51 27.89 40.21 3.47
CA LYS A 51 28.72 39.25 2.72
C LYS A 51 28.31 37.79 2.96
N ASN A 52 27.43 37.55 3.94
CA ASN A 52 27.09 36.21 4.42
C ASN A 52 25.66 35.78 4.06
N VAL A 53 24.93 36.57 3.27
CA VAL A 53 23.50 36.32 2.98
C VAL A 53 23.24 34.91 2.46
N VAL A 54 24.08 34.40 1.56
CA VAL A 54 23.93 33.04 1.00
C VAL A 54 24.18 31.96 2.06
N THR A 55 25.13 32.20 2.97
CA THR A 55 25.40 31.32 4.12
C THR A 55 24.26 31.34 5.13
N ASP A 56 23.68 32.53 5.36
CA ASP A 56 22.52 32.70 6.23
C ASP A 56 21.28 32.00 5.65
N ASP A 57 21.06 32.12 4.34
CA ASP A 57 20.00 31.42 3.59
C ASP A 57 20.22 29.90 3.49
N SER A 58 21.39 29.38 3.88
CA SER A 58 21.59 27.94 4.03
C SER A 58 20.97 27.37 5.31
N LYS A 59 20.67 28.22 6.32
CA LYS A 59 20.08 27.78 7.60
C LYS A 59 18.65 27.27 7.47
N PRO A 60 17.75 27.94 6.72
CA PRO A 60 16.43 27.38 6.43
C PRO A 60 16.48 26.05 5.66
N CYS A 61 17.47 25.83 4.78
CA CYS A 61 17.62 24.53 4.12
C CYS A 61 17.85 23.40 5.14
N ILE A 62 18.74 23.63 6.12
CA ILE A 62 19.12 22.59 7.10
C ILE A 62 18.10 22.36 8.23
N SER A 63 17.06 23.20 8.36
CA SER A 63 15.97 22.91 9.31
C SER A 63 15.16 21.68 8.88
N CYS A 64 15.00 21.50 7.56
CA CYS A 64 14.36 20.33 6.95
C CYS A 64 15.39 19.27 6.54
N HIS A 65 16.51 19.67 5.94
CA HIS A 65 17.63 18.80 5.59
C HIS A 65 18.64 18.72 6.74
N ALA A 66 18.32 17.99 7.80
CA ALA A 66 19.13 17.89 9.01
C ALA A 66 20.47 17.16 8.77
N MET A 67 21.46 17.87 8.20
CA MET A 67 22.78 17.34 7.83
C MET A 67 23.82 17.36 8.97
N GLY A 68 23.38 17.64 10.19
CA GLY A 68 24.23 17.76 11.38
C GLY A 68 25.21 18.94 11.31
N ASP A 69 26.16 18.98 12.25
CA ASP A 69 27.11 20.10 12.41
C ASP A 69 28.08 20.27 11.23
N ARG A 70 28.11 19.29 10.32
CA ARG A 70 28.97 19.29 9.13
C ARG A 70 28.20 19.57 7.84
N GLY A 71 26.91 19.90 7.90
CA GLY A 71 26.07 20.05 6.70
C GLY A 71 26.53 21.09 5.68
N LEU A 72 27.28 22.12 6.12
CA LEU A 72 27.86 23.13 5.24
C LEU A 72 29.34 22.86 4.91
N MET A 73 29.90 21.73 5.37
CA MET A 73 31.25 21.32 4.99
C MET A 73 31.21 20.56 3.66
N PRO A 74 32.28 20.62 2.85
CA PRO A 74 32.38 19.84 1.62
C PRO A 74 32.09 18.35 1.87
N HIS A 75 31.11 17.80 1.14
CA HIS A 75 30.66 16.41 1.28
C HIS A 75 30.24 16.00 2.70
N SER A 76 29.91 16.96 3.57
CA SER A 76 29.66 16.78 5.01
C SER A 76 30.83 16.14 5.78
N GLN A 77 32.05 16.29 5.27
CA GLN A 77 33.27 15.73 5.86
C GLN A 77 34.06 16.77 6.64
N SER A 78 34.84 16.31 7.62
CA SER A 78 35.77 17.20 8.32
C SER A 78 36.92 17.63 7.41
N ALA A 79 37.56 18.75 7.76
CA ALA A 79 38.70 19.25 7.02
C ALA A 79 39.86 18.22 7.00
N GLU A 80 40.06 17.47 8.08
CA GLU A 80 41.09 16.43 8.18
C GLU A 80 40.84 15.30 7.19
N VAL A 81 39.60 14.80 7.12
CA VAL A 81 39.21 13.73 6.19
C VAL A 81 39.35 14.23 4.75
N THR A 82 38.89 15.44 4.47
CA THR A 82 38.93 16.03 3.12
C THR A 82 40.36 16.27 2.64
N SER A 83 41.25 16.75 3.51
CA SER A 83 42.68 16.90 3.20
C SER A 83 43.34 15.55 2.93
N ALA A 84 43.11 14.54 3.77
CA ALA A 84 43.68 13.21 3.57
C ALA A 84 43.24 12.56 2.25
N LEU A 85 41.95 12.70 1.89
CA LEU A 85 41.43 12.21 0.62
C LEU A 85 42.01 12.98 -0.57
N SER A 86 42.21 14.29 -0.44
CA SER A 86 42.81 15.13 -1.49
C SER A 86 44.26 14.73 -1.75
N GLU A 87 45.06 14.49 -0.72
CA GLU A 87 46.44 14.00 -0.85
C GLU A 87 46.51 12.65 -1.55
N LEU A 88 45.60 11.73 -1.20
CA LEU A 88 45.51 10.41 -1.83
C LEU A 88 45.13 10.49 -3.32
N ALA A 89 44.24 11.43 -3.68
CA ALA A 89 43.73 11.59 -5.05
C ALA A 89 44.62 12.47 -5.96
N ALA A 90 45.55 13.25 -5.40
CA ALA A 90 46.40 14.19 -6.13
C ALA A 90 47.21 13.59 -7.30
N PRO A 91 47.77 12.37 -7.20
CA PRO A 91 48.51 11.77 -8.32
C PRO A 91 47.60 11.33 -9.48
N ALA A 92 46.34 10.97 -9.21
CA ALA A 92 45.40 10.40 -10.18
C ALA A 92 44.71 11.43 -11.08
N THR A 93 44.83 12.72 -10.75
CA THR A 93 44.03 13.83 -11.31
C THR A 93 44.89 14.92 -11.96
N ALA A 94 46.21 14.71 -12.04
CA ALA A 94 47.19 15.71 -12.49
C ALA A 94 46.99 16.23 -13.93
N SER A 95 46.19 15.54 -14.75
CA SER A 95 45.84 15.95 -16.11
C SER A 95 44.34 16.19 -16.23
N GLY A 96 43.91 17.45 -16.18
CA GLY A 96 42.56 17.84 -16.54
C GLY A 96 42.09 19.13 -15.88
N ARG A 97 42.11 20.24 -16.61
CA ARG A 97 41.40 21.47 -16.24
C ARG A 97 40.71 21.98 -17.49
N SER A 98 39.41 22.23 -17.40
CA SER A 98 38.71 22.90 -18.50
C SER A 98 39.30 24.30 -18.73
N ILE A 99 39.22 24.79 -19.97
CA ILE A 99 39.69 26.13 -20.32
C ILE A 99 38.95 27.21 -19.50
N GLY A 100 37.67 26.98 -19.20
CA GLY A 100 36.85 27.88 -18.38
C GLY A 100 37.41 28.05 -16.96
N VAL A 101 37.76 26.95 -16.30
CA VAL A 101 38.35 26.97 -14.95
C VAL A 101 39.74 27.61 -14.96
N GLN A 102 40.54 27.37 -16.01
CA GLN A 102 41.85 28.01 -16.15
C GLN A 102 41.73 29.53 -16.24
N LEU A 103 40.76 30.04 -17.01
CA LEU A 103 40.53 31.47 -17.14
C LEU A 103 39.97 32.09 -15.85
N ALA A 104 39.02 31.41 -15.20
CA ALA A 104 38.45 31.87 -13.92
C ALA A 104 39.53 32.04 -12.85
N ASN A 105 40.48 31.11 -12.77
CA ASN A 105 41.59 31.16 -11.81
C ASN A 105 42.55 32.34 -12.02
N LEU A 106 42.64 32.89 -13.24
CA LEU A 106 43.48 34.06 -13.53
C LEU A 106 42.81 35.36 -13.08
N VAL A 107 41.47 35.38 -13.00
CA VAL A 107 40.67 36.58 -12.72
C VAL A 107 40.23 36.63 -11.26
N PHE A 108 39.86 35.48 -10.70
CA PHE A 108 39.34 35.36 -9.35
C PHE A 108 40.37 34.62 -8.48
N ASP A 109 40.97 35.35 -7.54
CA ASP A 109 41.83 34.77 -6.50
C ASP A 109 40.95 34.02 -5.50
N MET A 110 40.54 32.81 -5.88
CA MET A 110 39.68 31.95 -5.05
C MET A 110 40.57 31.14 -4.10
N PRO A 111 40.59 31.45 -2.79
CA PRO A 111 41.35 30.66 -1.84
C PRO A 111 40.70 29.28 -1.70
N ARG A 112 41.32 28.27 -2.30
CA ARG A 112 40.91 26.86 -2.17
C ARG A 112 41.37 26.36 -0.81
N GLN A 113 40.48 26.36 0.18
CA GLN A 113 40.77 25.89 1.54
C GLN A 113 39.88 24.70 1.89
N SER A 114 40.45 23.70 2.58
CA SER A 114 39.74 22.48 2.98
C SER A 114 38.78 22.66 4.16
N ASN A 115 38.75 23.84 4.78
CA ASN A 115 37.93 24.16 5.96
C ASN A 115 36.84 25.23 5.67
N ALA A 116 36.56 25.54 4.41
CA ALA A 116 35.56 26.53 4.05
C ALA A 116 34.14 25.97 4.18
N THR A 117 33.23 26.71 4.81
CA THR A 117 31.80 26.45 4.72
C THR A 117 31.29 26.83 3.34
N LEU A 118 30.52 25.94 2.72
CA LEU A 118 29.94 26.15 1.40
C LEU A 118 28.42 26.29 1.55
N PRO A 119 27.86 27.47 1.25
CA PRO A 119 26.41 27.64 1.19
C PRO A 119 25.78 26.71 0.15
N CYS A 120 24.57 26.20 0.42
CA CYS A 120 23.86 25.25 -0.44
C CYS A 120 23.73 25.77 -1.89
N MET A 121 23.40 27.06 -2.02
CA MET A 121 23.19 27.75 -3.29
C MET A 121 24.45 27.92 -4.15
N SER A 122 25.62 27.61 -3.60
CA SER A 122 26.88 27.57 -4.38
C SER A 122 26.83 26.48 -5.47
N CYS A 123 26.06 25.42 -5.21
CA CYS A 123 25.95 24.26 -6.08
C CYS A 123 24.52 24.05 -6.58
N HIS A 124 23.54 24.16 -5.70
CA HIS A 124 22.12 23.88 -5.96
C HIS A 124 21.33 25.18 -6.14
N GLN A 125 20.87 25.45 -7.36
CA GLN A 125 20.11 26.67 -7.68
C GLN A 125 18.65 26.31 -7.95
N GLU A 126 17.77 26.81 -7.09
CA GLU A 126 16.36 26.41 -7.00
C GLU A 126 15.46 27.07 -8.05
N HIS A 127 15.63 28.37 -8.30
CA HIS A 127 14.76 29.15 -9.20
C HIS A 127 15.06 28.96 -10.69
N GLN A 128 15.07 27.70 -11.14
CA GLN A 128 15.31 27.33 -12.54
C GLN A 128 14.07 26.70 -13.19
N GLY A 129 12.94 26.64 -12.49
CA GLY A 129 11.69 26.05 -12.95
C GLY A 129 11.49 24.60 -12.51
N ALA A 130 10.24 24.13 -12.57
CA ALA A 130 9.86 22.81 -12.06
C ALA A 130 10.62 21.66 -12.75
N GLU A 131 10.94 21.80 -14.03
CA GLU A 131 11.66 20.81 -14.82
C GLU A 131 13.19 20.83 -14.61
N ALA A 132 13.71 21.77 -13.80
CA ALA A 132 15.14 21.85 -13.53
C ALA A 132 15.57 20.76 -12.54
N ASP A 133 16.59 20.00 -12.92
CA ASP A 133 17.19 19.00 -12.03
C ASP A 133 18.17 19.68 -11.07
N LEU A 134 17.76 19.86 -9.81
CA LEU A 134 18.59 20.43 -8.75
C LEU A 134 19.86 19.59 -8.49
N THR A 135 19.87 18.32 -8.90
CA THR A 135 21.01 17.42 -8.75
C THR A 135 21.98 17.46 -9.93
N ASP A 136 21.60 18.09 -11.05
CA ASP A 136 22.50 18.26 -12.18
C ASP A 136 23.56 19.32 -11.88
N MET A 137 24.83 18.90 -11.95
CA MET A 137 25.99 19.73 -11.65
C MET A 137 27.08 19.48 -12.69
N SER A 138 27.50 20.55 -13.35
CA SER A 138 28.65 20.49 -14.27
C SER A 138 29.97 20.18 -13.53
N ASN A 139 30.89 19.48 -14.19
CA ASN A 139 32.25 19.23 -13.67
C ASN A 139 32.99 20.52 -13.25
N ASP A 140 32.77 21.63 -13.97
CA ASP A 140 33.41 22.92 -13.69
C ASP A 140 32.98 23.50 -12.32
N ARG A 141 31.73 23.27 -11.89
CA ARG A 141 31.24 23.69 -10.57
C ARG A 141 32.03 22.99 -9.45
N CYS A 142 32.34 21.71 -9.61
CA CYS A 142 33.13 20.95 -8.64
C CYS A 142 34.60 21.39 -8.65
N THR A 143 35.20 21.51 -9.83
CA THR A 143 36.66 21.70 -9.97
C THR A 143 37.11 23.12 -9.62
N THR A 144 36.22 24.11 -9.65
CA THR A 144 36.54 25.51 -9.30
C THR A 144 37.10 25.64 -7.87
N CYS A 145 36.53 24.90 -6.91
CA CYS A 145 36.92 24.98 -5.50
C CYS A 145 37.90 23.89 -5.05
N HIS A 146 37.94 22.75 -5.74
CA HIS A 146 38.81 21.63 -5.35
C HIS A 146 40.31 21.97 -5.48
N LEU A 147 41.09 21.64 -4.43
CA LEU A 147 42.56 21.76 -4.43
C LEU A 147 43.20 20.94 -5.56
N VAL A 148 42.64 19.74 -5.75
CA VAL A 148 43.04 18.78 -6.76
C VAL A 148 41.98 18.81 -7.86
N GLN A 149 42.31 19.49 -8.95
CA GLN A 149 41.40 19.69 -10.10
C GLN A 149 41.53 18.52 -11.08
N PHE A 150 40.43 18.19 -11.77
CA PHE A 150 40.33 17.09 -12.74
C PHE A 150 39.43 17.50 -13.91
N ASP A 151 39.49 16.77 -15.04
CA ASP A 151 38.72 17.12 -16.24
C ASP A 151 37.22 16.82 -16.09
N SER A 152 36.88 15.69 -15.47
CA SER A 152 35.51 15.27 -15.21
C SER A 152 35.37 14.41 -13.96
N LEU A 153 34.18 14.39 -13.34
CA LEU A 153 33.87 13.47 -12.25
C LEU A 153 34.12 12.01 -12.65
N ALA A 154 33.74 11.64 -13.88
CA ALA A 154 33.86 10.28 -14.40
C ALA A 154 35.31 9.78 -14.52
N SER A 155 36.28 10.68 -14.68
CA SER A 155 37.69 10.33 -14.87
C SER A 155 38.59 10.70 -13.68
N GLY A 156 38.11 11.56 -12.77
CA GLY A 156 38.92 12.13 -11.70
C GLY A 156 38.39 11.93 -10.28
N HIS A 157 37.17 11.41 -10.13
CA HIS A 157 36.61 11.08 -8.81
C HIS A 157 36.80 9.58 -8.51
N PRO A 158 37.16 9.18 -7.27
CA PRO A 158 37.21 7.77 -6.88
C PRO A 158 35.86 7.06 -7.08
N ASP A 159 35.88 5.77 -7.42
CA ASP A 159 34.68 4.97 -7.62
C ASP A 159 33.78 4.95 -6.36
N PHE A 160 32.49 5.13 -6.56
CA PHE A 160 31.50 4.99 -5.50
C PHE A 160 31.27 3.50 -5.18
N GLN A 161 31.98 2.98 -4.18
CA GLN A 161 31.82 1.58 -3.76
C GLN A 161 30.46 1.29 -3.09
N ASN A 162 29.78 2.31 -2.54
CA ASN A 162 28.52 2.16 -1.79
C ASN A 162 27.51 3.28 -2.14
N TYR A 163 27.26 3.50 -3.43
CA TYR A 163 26.23 4.48 -3.83
C TYR A 163 24.84 4.00 -3.40
N PRO A 164 24.06 4.80 -2.67
CA PRO A 164 23.08 4.27 -1.71
C PRO A 164 21.73 3.80 -2.29
N TYR A 165 21.51 3.92 -3.59
CA TYR A 165 20.24 3.49 -4.20
C TYR A 165 20.47 2.59 -5.41
N GLU A 166 20.40 1.28 -5.21
CA GLU A 166 20.15 0.35 -6.32
C GLU A 166 18.68 0.46 -6.80
N ARG A 167 17.76 0.95 -5.96
CA ARG A 167 16.34 1.08 -6.30
C ARG A 167 15.58 2.12 -5.46
N ARG A 168 14.76 2.97 -6.09
CA ARG A 168 13.79 3.85 -5.42
C ARG A 168 12.62 3.08 -4.82
N THR A 169 11.93 3.67 -3.83
CA THR A 169 10.69 3.14 -3.25
C THR A 169 9.61 2.98 -4.33
N ARG A 170 8.98 1.80 -4.42
CA ARG A 170 7.93 1.49 -5.41
C ARG A 170 6.57 2.12 -5.09
N LEU A 171 6.41 2.70 -3.90
CA LEU A 171 5.19 3.41 -3.50
C LEU A 171 5.17 4.77 -4.20
N ARG A 172 4.21 4.97 -5.10
CA ARG A 172 3.89 6.30 -5.64
C ARG A 172 3.02 7.01 -4.60
N PHE A 173 3.64 7.83 -3.78
CA PHE A 173 2.97 8.60 -2.73
C PHE A 173 2.95 10.08 -3.10
N ASP A 174 1.75 10.65 -3.13
CA ASP A 174 1.53 12.08 -3.40
C ASP A 174 1.23 12.80 -2.08
N HIS A 175 2.21 13.58 -1.60
CA HIS A 175 2.10 14.28 -0.32
C HIS A 175 0.95 15.29 -0.31
N THR A 176 0.78 16.04 -1.41
CA THR A 176 -0.26 17.06 -1.55
C THR A 176 -1.63 16.41 -1.53
N SER A 177 -1.84 15.38 -2.37
CA SER A 177 -3.13 14.68 -2.39
C SER A 177 -3.43 14.00 -1.05
N HIS A 178 -2.44 13.47 -0.34
CA HIS A 178 -2.68 12.83 0.95
C HIS A 178 -3.08 13.87 2.01
N ILE A 179 -2.33 14.98 2.10
CA ILE A 179 -2.57 16.01 3.09
C ILE A 179 -3.90 16.72 2.84
N ASP A 180 -4.11 17.15 1.59
CA ASP A 180 -5.25 17.96 1.19
C ASP A 180 -6.57 17.18 1.16
N LYS A 181 -6.55 15.84 1.14
CA LYS A 181 -7.79 15.04 1.17
C LYS A 181 -8.16 14.56 2.56
N HIS A 182 -7.18 14.18 3.38
CA HIS A 182 -7.45 13.46 4.62
C HIS A 182 -7.43 14.32 5.88
N PHE A 183 -6.91 15.55 5.82
CA PHE A 183 -6.80 16.45 6.98
C PHE A 183 -7.59 17.76 6.84
N LEU A 184 -8.58 17.82 5.95
CA LEU A 184 -9.45 19.00 5.79
C LEU A 184 -10.43 19.18 6.95
N GLU A 185 -10.88 18.08 7.56
CA GLU A 185 -11.89 18.12 8.61
C GLU A 185 -11.30 18.62 9.92
N LYS A 186 -12.07 19.39 10.71
CA LYS A 186 -11.61 19.90 12.01
C LYS A 186 -11.20 18.79 12.99
N SER A 187 -11.82 17.62 12.87
CA SER A 187 -11.53 16.41 13.67
C SER A 187 -10.14 15.84 13.38
N THR A 188 -9.70 15.85 12.12
CA THR A 188 -8.42 15.27 11.69
C THR A 188 -7.33 16.30 11.44
N ALA A 189 -7.65 17.59 11.27
CA ALA A 189 -6.69 18.65 10.97
C ALA A 189 -5.53 18.74 11.98
N LYS A 190 -5.77 18.39 13.25
CA LYS A 190 -4.72 18.36 14.30
C LYS A 190 -3.72 17.20 14.15
N LEU A 191 -4.07 16.19 13.36
CA LEU A 191 -3.24 15.01 13.07
C LEU A 191 -2.42 15.20 11.77
N ALA A 192 -2.62 16.31 11.05
CA ALA A 192 -1.87 16.60 9.84
C ALA A 192 -0.36 16.68 10.15
N PRO A 193 0.50 16.06 9.32
CA PRO A 193 1.94 16.28 9.41
C PRO A 193 2.25 17.77 9.26
N GLY A 194 2.97 18.33 10.23
CA GLY A 194 3.39 19.73 10.21
C GLY A 194 4.72 19.93 9.49
N ASP A 195 5.57 18.90 9.50
CA ASP A 195 6.91 18.93 8.93
C ASP A 195 7.21 17.68 8.10
N CYS A 196 8.06 17.82 7.07
CA CYS A 196 8.56 16.68 6.30
C CYS A 196 9.22 15.62 7.21
N ARG A 197 9.76 16.07 8.35
CA ARG A 197 10.43 15.25 9.36
C ARG A 197 9.47 14.38 10.16
N ASP A 198 8.17 14.56 10.04
CA ASP A 198 7.19 13.67 10.67
C ASP A 198 7.25 12.28 10.04
N CYS A 199 7.40 12.21 8.72
CA CYS A 199 7.53 10.96 7.97
C CYS A 199 8.97 10.65 7.55
N HIS A 200 9.85 11.64 7.42
CA HIS A 200 11.23 11.46 6.95
C HIS A 200 12.27 11.64 8.06
N LYS A 201 13.44 11.01 7.86
CA LYS A 201 14.66 11.25 8.64
C LYS A 201 15.87 11.27 7.73
N SER A 202 16.84 12.11 8.08
CA SER A 202 18.15 12.04 7.45
C SER A 202 18.85 10.74 7.83
N ASP A 203 19.67 10.20 6.93
CA ASP A 203 20.58 9.10 7.26
C ASP A 203 21.72 9.58 8.18
N ALA A 204 22.54 8.64 8.67
CA ALA A 204 23.56 8.93 9.68
C ALA A 204 24.60 9.98 9.23
N ASN A 205 24.78 10.16 7.92
CA ASN A 205 25.73 11.11 7.36
C ASN A 205 25.04 12.39 6.83
N GLY A 206 23.73 12.52 7.00
CA GLY A 206 22.94 13.66 6.52
C GLY A 206 22.76 13.70 5.00
N ARG A 207 23.21 12.68 4.27
CA ARG A 207 23.29 12.70 2.80
C ARG A 207 21.95 12.34 2.15
N LEU A 208 21.12 11.58 2.87
CA LEU A 208 19.89 11.00 2.32
C LEU A 208 18.71 11.27 3.21
N MET A 209 17.57 11.61 2.61
CA MET A 209 16.28 11.61 3.31
C MET A 209 15.61 10.25 3.12
N LYS A 210 15.46 9.52 4.21
CA LYS A 210 14.78 8.22 4.27
C LYS A 210 13.39 8.42 4.85
N VAL A 211 12.41 7.67 4.37
CA VAL A 211 11.13 7.52 5.09
C VAL A 211 11.42 6.72 6.37
N LYS A 212 10.79 7.08 7.48
CA LYS A 212 10.82 6.28 8.71
C LYS A 212 10.04 4.97 8.49
N SER A 213 10.00 4.09 9.49
CA SER A 213 9.22 2.85 9.37
C SER A 213 7.72 3.13 9.28
N PHE A 214 6.97 2.15 8.81
CA PHE A 214 5.50 2.18 8.81
C PHE A 214 4.95 2.45 10.22
N ASP A 215 5.49 1.77 11.24
CA ASP A 215 5.06 1.91 12.63
C ASP A 215 5.15 3.35 13.13
N THR A 216 6.19 4.08 12.71
CA THR A 216 6.38 5.48 13.12
C THR A 216 5.60 6.46 12.25
N SER A 217 5.44 6.17 10.95
CA SER A 217 4.94 7.17 9.98
C SER A 217 3.46 7.03 9.65
N CYS A 218 2.92 5.81 9.76
CA CYS A 218 1.62 5.44 9.19
C CYS A 218 0.71 4.77 10.21
N ALA A 219 1.26 3.93 11.10
CA ALA A 219 0.46 3.02 11.91
C ALA A 219 -0.49 3.71 12.89
N ALA A 220 -0.19 4.93 13.34
CA ALA A 220 -1.05 5.67 14.25
C ALA A 220 -2.46 5.92 13.68
N CYS A 221 -2.61 6.05 12.35
CA CYS A 221 -3.91 6.23 11.70
C CYS A 221 -4.31 5.03 10.85
N HIS A 222 -3.35 4.34 10.22
CA HIS A 222 -3.63 3.23 9.32
C HIS A 222 -3.50 1.84 9.97
N GLY A 223 -2.86 1.74 11.14
CA GLY A 223 -2.63 0.46 11.82
C GLY A 223 -3.94 -0.22 12.21
N GLU A 224 -4.83 0.52 12.86
CA GLU A 224 -6.16 0.04 13.23
C GLU A 224 -7.04 -0.27 12.01
N GLN A 225 -6.97 0.55 10.95
CA GLN A 225 -7.67 0.30 9.70
C GLN A 225 -7.24 -1.01 9.03
N ILE A 226 -5.94 -1.30 9.09
CA ILE A 226 -5.34 -2.54 8.58
C ILE A 226 -5.71 -3.73 9.47
N ALA A 227 -5.72 -3.55 10.78
CA ALA A 227 -6.17 -4.55 11.74
C ALA A 227 -7.69 -4.79 11.68
N GLY A 228 -8.44 -3.87 11.05
CA GLY A 228 -9.89 -3.92 10.91
C GLY A 228 -10.65 -3.45 12.16
N ALA A 229 -10.01 -2.69 13.05
CA ALA A 229 -10.72 -2.06 14.17
C ALA A 229 -11.74 -1.04 13.63
N GLY A 230 -12.96 -1.06 14.17
CA GLY A 230 -14.03 -0.12 13.80
C GLY A 230 -14.77 -0.43 12.49
N ARG A 231 -14.52 -1.57 11.82
CA ARG A 231 -15.35 -2.01 10.69
C ARG A 231 -16.56 -2.80 11.19
N ALA A 232 -17.74 -2.45 10.70
CA ALA A 232 -18.95 -3.26 10.83
C ALA A 232 -18.93 -4.50 9.90
N THR A 233 -18.02 -4.50 8.91
CA THR A 233 -17.77 -5.60 7.99
C THR A 233 -16.53 -6.40 8.42
N ALA A 234 -16.29 -7.54 7.78
CA ALA A 234 -15.22 -8.46 8.17
C ALA A 234 -13.82 -7.82 8.25
N LYS A 235 -13.05 -8.25 9.26
CA LYS A 235 -11.82 -7.61 9.75
C LYS A 235 -10.53 -8.12 9.11
N GLY A 236 -9.44 -7.37 9.21
CA GLY A 236 -8.14 -7.78 8.65
C GLY A 236 -8.03 -7.71 7.11
N MET A 237 -6.82 -7.98 6.63
CA MET A 237 -6.43 -7.79 5.24
C MET A 237 -6.84 -8.96 4.36
N PRO A 238 -7.54 -8.74 3.24
CA PRO A 238 -7.78 -9.78 2.25
C PRO A 238 -6.47 -10.13 1.55
N VAL A 239 -6.15 -11.43 1.48
CA VAL A 239 -4.87 -11.91 0.93
C VAL A 239 -5.08 -12.71 -0.35
N LEU A 240 -6.02 -13.64 -0.34
CA LEU A 240 -6.43 -14.45 -1.49
C LEU A 240 -7.95 -14.42 -1.56
N ALA A 241 -8.52 -14.33 -2.76
CA ALA A 241 -9.97 -14.40 -2.94
C ALA A 241 -10.32 -15.07 -4.27
N VAL A 242 -11.57 -15.49 -4.40
CA VAL A 242 -12.19 -15.69 -5.71
C VAL A 242 -12.80 -14.36 -6.12
N PRO A 243 -12.28 -13.70 -7.18
CA PRO A 243 -12.88 -12.46 -7.65
C PRO A 243 -14.26 -12.70 -8.23
N GLY A 244 -15.14 -11.73 -8.06
CA GLY A 244 -16.46 -11.77 -8.68
C GLY A 244 -16.40 -11.61 -10.18
N LEU A 245 -17.22 -12.41 -10.88
CA LEU A 245 -17.31 -12.45 -12.33
C LEU A 245 -18.78 -12.66 -12.75
N ASP A 246 -19.18 -12.05 -13.87
CA ASP A 246 -20.44 -12.34 -14.54
C ASP A 246 -20.42 -13.74 -15.18
N VAL A 247 -20.64 -14.78 -14.36
CA VAL A 247 -20.60 -16.19 -14.80
C VAL A 247 -21.64 -16.47 -15.88
N ALA A 248 -22.83 -15.87 -15.77
CA ALA A 248 -23.92 -16.06 -16.72
C ALA A 248 -23.53 -15.57 -18.12
N THR A 249 -23.01 -14.35 -18.25
CA THR A 249 -22.56 -13.84 -19.54
C THR A 249 -21.37 -14.63 -20.09
N LEU A 250 -20.43 -15.05 -19.23
CA LEU A 250 -19.31 -15.88 -19.66
C LEU A 250 -19.79 -17.22 -20.23
N GLN A 251 -20.81 -17.81 -19.63
CA GLN A 251 -21.42 -19.06 -20.09
C GLN A 251 -22.13 -18.88 -21.43
N ASP A 252 -22.96 -17.84 -21.56
CA ASP A 252 -23.68 -17.51 -22.79
C ASP A 252 -22.73 -17.20 -23.96
N LYS A 253 -21.61 -16.51 -23.67
CA LYS A 253 -20.58 -16.21 -24.66
C LYS A 253 -19.59 -17.37 -24.89
N GLY A 254 -19.75 -18.49 -24.18
CA GLY A 254 -18.96 -19.71 -24.37
C GLY A 254 -17.50 -19.59 -23.96
N VAL A 255 -17.20 -18.74 -22.96
CA VAL A 255 -15.84 -18.56 -22.43
C VAL A 255 -15.49 -19.77 -21.54
N ALA A 256 -14.34 -20.39 -21.78
CA ALA A 256 -14.00 -21.68 -21.18
C ALA A 256 -13.21 -21.51 -19.86
N ILE A 257 -13.88 -21.03 -18.81
CA ILE A 257 -13.25 -20.83 -17.48
C ILE A 257 -13.36 -22.03 -16.54
N GLY A 258 -14.10 -23.09 -16.90
CA GLY A 258 -14.45 -24.20 -16.00
C GLY A 258 -15.37 -23.75 -14.85
N GLU A 259 -15.55 -24.60 -13.83
CA GLU A 259 -16.40 -24.30 -12.67
C GLU A 259 -15.97 -23.01 -11.94
N TRP A 260 -16.90 -22.08 -11.70
CA TRP A 260 -16.63 -20.83 -10.97
C TRP A 260 -17.76 -20.58 -9.95
N PRO A 261 -17.44 -20.20 -8.70
CA PRO A 261 -18.48 -19.87 -7.72
C PRO A 261 -19.34 -18.70 -8.16
N GLU A 262 -20.66 -18.89 -8.17
CA GLU A 262 -21.64 -17.88 -8.59
C GLU A 262 -21.69 -16.70 -7.60
N PHE A 263 -21.61 -16.97 -6.30
CA PHE A 263 -21.75 -15.96 -5.25
C PHE A 263 -20.45 -15.22 -4.89
N ALA A 264 -19.41 -15.35 -5.70
CA ALA A 264 -18.20 -14.56 -5.51
C ALA A 264 -18.45 -13.14 -6.04
N GLU A 265 -18.29 -12.13 -5.19
CA GLU A 265 -18.55 -10.72 -5.56
C GLU A 265 -17.34 -9.80 -5.28
N GLY A 266 -16.34 -10.28 -4.53
CA GLY A 266 -15.23 -9.46 -4.07
C GLY A 266 -14.22 -9.09 -5.16
N PRO A 267 -13.46 -7.99 -5.00
CA PRO A 267 -12.37 -7.64 -5.92
C PRO A 267 -11.15 -8.54 -5.71
N ILE A 268 -10.20 -8.52 -6.66
CA ILE A 268 -8.90 -9.17 -6.49
C ILE A 268 -8.12 -8.45 -5.36
N PRO A 269 -7.71 -9.15 -4.29
CA PRO A 269 -6.90 -8.52 -3.25
C PRO A 269 -5.53 -8.08 -3.80
N ASN A 270 -5.03 -6.92 -3.34
CA ASN A 270 -3.74 -6.38 -3.82
C ASN A 270 -2.57 -7.37 -3.69
N PHE A 271 -2.53 -8.13 -2.58
CA PHE A 271 -1.50 -9.15 -2.38
C PHE A 271 -1.63 -10.29 -3.40
N MET A 272 -2.85 -10.74 -3.68
CA MET A 272 -3.11 -11.73 -4.73
C MET A 272 -2.72 -11.20 -6.11
N ASN A 273 -3.07 -9.96 -6.44
CA ASN A 273 -2.71 -9.35 -7.72
C ASN A 273 -1.18 -9.32 -7.92
N MET A 274 -0.44 -8.98 -6.86
CA MET A 274 1.02 -9.07 -6.85
C MET A 274 1.51 -10.49 -7.16
N LEU A 275 0.92 -11.53 -6.57
CA LEU A 275 1.30 -12.93 -6.83
C LEU A 275 0.95 -13.41 -8.25
N LEU A 276 -0.18 -12.94 -8.79
CA LEU A 276 -0.60 -13.25 -10.16
C LEU A 276 0.34 -12.60 -11.18
N SER A 277 0.83 -11.38 -10.89
CA SER A 277 1.81 -10.65 -11.69
C SER A 277 3.18 -11.34 -11.86
N ALA A 278 3.42 -12.46 -11.18
CA ALA A 278 4.55 -13.33 -11.47
C ALA A 278 4.44 -14.02 -12.84
N ASP A 279 3.23 -14.22 -13.36
CA ASP A 279 2.98 -14.79 -14.69
C ASP A 279 2.91 -13.68 -15.74
N ALA A 280 3.68 -13.82 -16.83
CA ALA A 280 3.66 -12.86 -17.92
C ALA A 280 2.28 -12.75 -18.58
N ARG A 281 1.55 -13.87 -18.71
CA ARG A 281 0.21 -13.90 -19.32
C ARG A 281 -0.79 -13.07 -18.52
N PHE A 282 -0.68 -13.14 -17.19
CA PHE A 282 -1.53 -12.34 -16.32
C PHE A 282 -1.21 -10.85 -16.46
N ARG A 283 0.07 -10.45 -16.50
CA ARG A 283 0.43 -9.04 -16.69
C ARG A 283 -0.07 -8.45 -18.00
N ASP A 284 -0.04 -9.24 -19.07
CA ASP A 284 -0.57 -8.82 -20.37
C ASP A 284 -2.10 -8.65 -20.31
N ALA A 285 -2.80 -9.54 -19.59
CA ALA A 285 -4.25 -9.43 -19.37
C ALA A 285 -4.62 -8.27 -18.42
N ASP A 286 -3.84 -8.01 -17.37
CA ASP A 286 -4.09 -6.98 -16.35
C ASP A 286 -4.23 -5.58 -16.96
N ALA A 287 -3.46 -5.28 -18.01
CA ALA A 287 -3.58 -4.02 -18.75
C ALA A 287 -4.96 -3.86 -19.44
N VAL A 288 -5.57 -4.95 -19.89
CA VAL A 288 -6.91 -4.98 -20.49
C VAL A 288 -7.98 -4.95 -19.40
N LEU A 289 -7.77 -5.69 -18.31
CA LEU A 289 -8.70 -5.74 -17.17
C LEU A 289 -8.87 -4.37 -16.51
N ALA A 290 -7.83 -3.53 -16.49
CA ALA A 290 -7.91 -2.17 -15.98
C ALA A 290 -8.90 -1.26 -16.76
N GLY A 291 -9.33 -1.68 -17.96
CA GLY A 291 -10.37 -1.01 -18.76
C GLY A 291 -11.76 -1.65 -18.64
N ILE A 292 -11.98 -2.54 -17.67
CA ILE A 292 -13.30 -3.09 -17.34
C ILE A 292 -13.79 -2.38 -16.08
N ASP A 293 -14.90 -1.66 -16.20
CA ASP A 293 -15.46 -0.87 -15.08
C ASP A 293 -16.10 -1.77 -14.01
N ASP A 294 -16.84 -2.81 -14.43
CA ASP A 294 -17.51 -3.76 -13.54
C ASP A 294 -17.33 -5.22 -14.03
N PRO A 295 -16.52 -6.05 -13.35
CA PRO A 295 -16.37 -7.46 -13.66
C PRO A 295 -17.63 -8.32 -13.43
N LEU A 296 -18.62 -7.81 -12.68
CA LEU A 296 -19.91 -8.47 -12.42
C LEU A 296 -20.95 -8.20 -13.52
N ASP A 297 -20.66 -7.30 -14.48
CA ASP A 297 -21.46 -7.09 -15.69
C ASP A 297 -20.56 -7.13 -16.93
N LEU A 298 -20.55 -8.29 -17.62
CA LEU A 298 -19.75 -8.50 -18.83
C LEU A 298 -20.60 -8.50 -20.10
N SER A 299 -21.85 -8.04 -20.02
CA SER A 299 -22.82 -8.02 -21.13
C SER A 299 -22.27 -7.32 -22.37
N GLU A 300 -21.63 -6.17 -22.20
CA GLU A 300 -21.01 -5.36 -23.26
C GLU A 300 -19.50 -5.62 -23.45
N ALA A 301 -18.93 -6.59 -22.74
CA ALA A 301 -17.50 -6.88 -22.82
C ALA A 301 -17.08 -7.35 -24.24
N THR A 302 -16.00 -6.76 -24.72
CA THR A 302 -15.36 -7.10 -26.01
C THR A 302 -14.70 -8.47 -25.97
N LYS A 303 -14.39 -9.05 -27.14
CA LYS A 303 -13.67 -10.33 -27.23
C LYS A 303 -12.30 -10.30 -26.54
N GLU A 304 -11.62 -9.15 -26.56
CA GLU A 304 -10.33 -8.97 -25.91
C GLU A 304 -10.48 -8.95 -24.39
N GLN A 305 -11.48 -8.23 -23.86
CA GLN A 305 -11.82 -8.24 -22.43
C GLN A 305 -12.23 -9.63 -21.95
N LEU A 306 -13.05 -10.36 -22.70
CA LEU A 306 -13.43 -11.74 -22.35
C LEU A 306 -12.24 -12.70 -22.32
N ALA A 307 -11.27 -12.54 -23.23
CA ALA A 307 -10.03 -13.33 -23.21
C ALA A 307 -9.12 -12.96 -22.02
N ALA A 308 -9.12 -11.69 -21.60
CA ALA A 308 -8.43 -11.24 -20.40
C ALA A 308 -9.09 -11.82 -19.13
N ILE A 309 -10.43 -11.86 -19.07
CA ILE A 309 -11.18 -12.52 -17.99
C ILE A 309 -10.93 -14.02 -17.95
N GLU A 310 -10.87 -14.71 -19.10
CA GLU A 310 -10.47 -16.11 -19.17
C GLU A 310 -9.06 -16.32 -18.59
N THR A 311 -8.13 -15.44 -18.96
CA THR A 311 -6.75 -15.47 -18.45
C THR A 311 -6.70 -15.22 -16.94
N LEU A 312 -7.48 -14.27 -16.42
CA LEU A 312 -7.62 -14.02 -14.99
C LEU A 312 -8.12 -15.27 -14.27
N ALA A 313 -9.24 -15.84 -14.71
CA ALA A 313 -9.86 -17.01 -14.07
C ALA A 313 -8.87 -18.18 -13.97
N TRP A 314 -8.15 -18.48 -15.05
CA TRP A 314 -7.15 -19.55 -15.03
C TRP A 314 -5.88 -19.21 -14.25
N SER A 315 -5.53 -17.93 -14.15
CA SER A 315 -4.40 -17.47 -13.31
C SER A 315 -4.73 -17.62 -11.83
N VAL A 316 -5.96 -17.28 -11.42
CA VAL A 316 -6.50 -17.50 -10.06
C VAL A 316 -6.51 -18.99 -9.73
N LYS A 317 -7.13 -19.82 -10.58
CA LYS A 317 -7.16 -21.28 -10.43
C LYS A 317 -5.76 -21.90 -10.35
N SER A 318 -4.86 -21.46 -11.22
CA SER A 318 -3.46 -21.92 -11.22
C SER A 318 -2.72 -21.53 -9.94
N LEU A 319 -2.92 -20.32 -9.42
CA LEU A 319 -2.32 -19.88 -8.17
C LEU A 319 -2.75 -20.78 -7.02
N LEU A 320 -4.06 -20.99 -6.85
CA LEU A 320 -4.60 -21.84 -5.78
C LEU A 320 -4.16 -23.31 -5.93
N TYR A 321 -4.14 -23.82 -7.16
CA TYR A 321 -3.67 -25.17 -7.46
C TYR A 321 -2.19 -25.35 -7.10
N ASP A 322 -1.33 -24.40 -7.49
CA ASP A 322 0.11 -24.48 -7.23
C ASP A 322 0.41 -24.34 -5.73
N LEU A 323 -0.33 -23.49 -5.00
CA LEU A 323 -0.23 -23.35 -3.55
C LEU A 323 -0.60 -24.66 -2.85
N ARG A 324 -1.65 -25.35 -3.29
CA ARG A 324 -1.99 -26.68 -2.75
C ARG A 324 -0.93 -27.74 -3.09
N ALA A 325 -0.46 -27.76 -4.34
CA ALA A 325 0.44 -28.80 -4.82
C ALA A 325 1.87 -28.69 -4.28
N LYS A 326 2.37 -27.45 -4.09
CA LYS A 326 3.76 -27.16 -3.71
C LYS A 326 3.90 -26.43 -2.37
N GLY A 327 2.80 -26.03 -1.73
CA GLY A 327 2.81 -25.27 -0.49
C GLY A 327 3.59 -23.96 -0.62
N VAL A 328 4.36 -23.65 0.43
CA VAL A 328 5.15 -22.41 0.53
C VAL A 328 6.23 -22.27 -0.55
N VAL A 329 6.64 -23.37 -1.21
CA VAL A 329 7.60 -23.31 -2.31
C VAL A 329 7.02 -22.52 -3.50
N ALA A 330 5.75 -22.74 -3.86
CA ALA A 330 5.10 -21.97 -4.92
C ALA A 330 5.00 -20.48 -4.57
N LEU A 331 4.69 -20.16 -3.31
CA LEU A 331 4.64 -18.79 -2.83
C LEU A 331 6.01 -18.10 -2.96
N HIS A 332 7.08 -18.77 -2.51
CA HIS A 332 8.44 -18.25 -2.63
C HIS A 332 8.88 -18.03 -4.08
N GLU A 333 8.59 -18.97 -4.97
CA GLU A 333 8.91 -18.86 -6.41
C GLU A 333 8.24 -17.63 -7.02
N ARG A 334 6.94 -17.44 -6.77
CA ARG A 334 6.17 -16.29 -7.28
C ARG A 334 6.69 -14.97 -6.72
N LEU A 335 6.93 -14.89 -5.41
CA LEU A 335 7.47 -13.69 -4.77
C LEU A 335 8.87 -13.34 -5.28
N ALA A 336 9.75 -14.33 -5.43
CA ALA A 336 11.07 -14.10 -6.01
C ALA A 336 10.98 -13.57 -7.45
N GLY A 337 10.04 -14.10 -8.24
CA GLY A 337 9.73 -13.62 -9.59
C GLY A 337 9.27 -12.17 -9.61
N VAL A 338 8.38 -11.77 -8.71
CA VAL A 338 7.87 -10.38 -8.64
C VAL A 338 8.92 -9.39 -8.12
N LEU A 339 9.68 -9.83 -7.12
CA LEU A 339 10.76 -9.02 -6.53
C LEU A 339 11.98 -8.94 -7.44
N GLN A 340 12.09 -9.83 -8.43
CA GLN A 340 13.24 -9.98 -9.33
C GLN A 340 14.55 -10.21 -8.56
N ARG A 341 14.44 -10.91 -7.42
CA ARG A 341 15.57 -11.31 -6.57
C ARG A 341 15.21 -12.55 -5.76
N PRO A 342 16.19 -13.35 -5.32
CA PRO A 342 15.94 -14.39 -4.35
C PRO A 342 15.44 -13.81 -3.02
N LEU A 343 14.55 -14.54 -2.35
CA LEU A 343 14.19 -14.28 -0.96
C LEU A 343 15.32 -14.76 -0.04
N THR A 344 15.63 -13.95 0.97
CA THR A 344 16.56 -14.30 2.05
C THR A 344 15.99 -15.42 2.93
N ALA A 345 16.85 -16.08 3.72
CA ALA A 345 16.40 -17.10 4.66
C ALA A 345 15.39 -16.56 5.68
N ALA A 346 15.62 -15.35 6.21
CA ALA A 346 14.71 -14.70 7.15
C ALA A 346 13.34 -14.42 6.51
N GLU A 347 13.31 -13.88 5.29
CA GLU A 347 12.06 -13.63 4.56
C GLU A 347 11.26 -14.90 4.32
N LYS A 348 11.93 -15.99 3.90
CA LYS A 348 11.28 -17.29 3.70
C LYS A 348 10.68 -17.82 5.00
N THR A 349 11.41 -17.74 6.10
CA THR A 349 10.92 -18.18 7.43
C THR A 349 9.69 -17.39 7.86
N SER A 350 9.74 -16.05 7.77
CA SER A 350 8.61 -15.20 8.15
C SER A 350 7.37 -15.45 7.28
N LEU A 351 7.53 -15.65 5.97
CA LEU A 351 6.42 -15.94 5.07
C LEU A 351 5.82 -17.35 5.31
N THR A 352 6.67 -18.34 5.57
CA THR A 352 6.27 -19.73 5.84
C THR A 352 5.49 -19.86 7.15
N ALA A 353 5.80 -19.03 8.14
CA ALA A 353 5.10 -19.02 9.42
C ALA A 353 3.69 -18.41 9.34
N LEU A 354 3.37 -17.68 8.27
CA LEU A 354 2.13 -16.91 8.18
C LEU A 354 1.03 -17.72 7.49
N LEU A 355 1.14 -18.16 6.24
CA LEU A 355 -0.02 -18.74 5.51
C LEU A 355 -0.30 -20.21 5.89
N PRO A 356 -1.42 -20.55 6.57
CA PRO A 356 -1.72 -21.92 6.95
C PRO A 356 -2.18 -22.72 5.73
N LEU A 357 -1.48 -23.81 5.42
CA LEU A 357 -1.81 -24.65 4.26
C LEU A 357 -3.23 -25.23 4.35
N ASP A 358 -3.66 -25.64 5.55
CA ASP A 358 -4.99 -26.21 5.74
C ASP A 358 -6.11 -25.20 5.45
N THR A 359 -5.93 -23.92 5.80
CA THR A 359 -6.87 -22.85 5.45
C THR A 359 -6.97 -22.69 3.93
N VAL A 360 -5.84 -22.69 3.22
CA VAL A 360 -5.82 -22.60 1.74
C VAL A 360 -6.46 -23.83 1.11
N VAL A 361 -6.18 -25.03 1.62
CA VAL A 361 -6.75 -26.28 1.11
C VAL A 361 -8.26 -26.34 1.33
N ASN A 362 -8.73 -25.97 2.51
CA ASN A 362 -10.16 -25.94 2.84
C ASN A 362 -10.90 -24.95 1.94
N ALA A 363 -10.40 -23.71 1.85
CA ALA A 363 -10.95 -22.70 0.95
C ALA A 363 -11.01 -23.20 -0.50
N GLN A 364 -9.91 -23.77 -1.01
CA GLN A 364 -9.86 -24.28 -2.37
C GLN A 364 -10.84 -25.42 -2.62
N MET A 365 -11.03 -26.35 -1.68
CA MET A 365 -11.98 -27.45 -1.83
C MET A 365 -13.43 -26.96 -1.87
N ASN A 366 -13.75 -25.91 -1.12
CA ASN A 366 -15.09 -25.32 -1.12
C ASN A 366 -15.33 -24.46 -2.38
N TRP A 367 -14.34 -23.68 -2.79
CA TRP A 367 -14.48 -22.75 -3.92
C TRP A 367 -14.33 -23.44 -5.29
N PHE A 368 -13.46 -24.45 -5.39
CA PHE A 368 -13.19 -25.14 -6.66
C PHE A 368 -13.02 -26.65 -6.43
N PRO A 369 -14.10 -27.40 -6.21
CA PRO A 369 -14.04 -28.85 -5.97
C PRO A 369 -13.28 -29.61 -7.08
N SER A 370 -13.48 -29.19 -8.34
CA SER A 370 -12.90 -29.83 -9.53
C SER A 370 -11.49 -29.36 -9.91
N LEU A 371 -10.88 -28.44 -9.13
CA LEU A 371 -9.61 -27.77 -9.51
C LEU A 371 -8.48 -28.75 -9.84
N GLY A 372 -8.42 -29.86 -9.11
CA GLY A 372 -7.42 -30.91 -9.28
C GLY A 372 -7.43 -31.54 -10.67
N ALA A 373 -8.60 -31.61 -11.32
CA ALA A 373 -8.77 -32.14 -12.66
C ALA A 373 -8.71 -31.03 -13.73
N ASP A 374 -9.26 -29.85 -13.43
CA ASP A 374 -9.41 -28.76 -14.39
C ASP A 374 -8.07 -28.13 -14.79
N VAL A 375 -7.23 -27.78 -13.82
CA VAL A 375 -5.97 -27.07 -14.10
C VAL A 375 -5.01 -27.90 -14.95
N PRO A 376 -4.79 -29.21 -14.68
CA PRO A 376 -3.99 -30.05 -15.58
C PRO A 376 -4.56 -30.15 -17.00
N ARG A 377 -5.88 -30.22 -17.17
CA ARG A 377 -6.50 -30.27 -18.50
C ARG A 377 -6.27 -28.96 -19.25
N TRP A 378 -6.53 -27.83 -18.61
CA TRP A 378 -6.29 -26.51 -19.20
C TRP A 378 -4.82 -26.31 -19.57
N ARG A 379 -3.88 -26.67 -18.68
CA ARG A 379 -2.43 -26.59 -18.95
C ARG A 379 -1.98 -27.45 -20.13
N ASN A 380 -2.71 -28.53 -20.44
CA ASN A 380 -2.49 -29.37 -21.62
C ASN A 380 -3.20 -28.86 -22.89
N GLY A 381 -3.79 -27.66 -22.85
CA GLY A 381 -4.44 -27.01 -24.00
C GLY A 381 -5.89 -27.43 -24.24
N TYR A 382 -6.50 -28.19 -23.32
CA TYR A 382 -7.91 -28.52 -23.41
C TYR A 382 -8.79 -27.36 -22.94
N LYS A 383 -9.86 -27.06 -23.68
CA LYS A 383 -10.92 -26.16 -23.19
C LYS A 383 -11.74 -26.87 -22.12
N VAL A 384 -11.90 -26.22 -20.97
CA VAL A 384 -12.75 -26.71 -19.87
C VAL A 384 -13.96 -25.78 -19.80
N MET A 385 -15.12 -26.27 -20.21
CA MET A 385 -16.36 -25.50 -20.17
C MET A 385 -16.93 -25.46 -18.75
N MET A 386 -17.72 -24.44 -18.45
CA MET A 386 -18.54 -24.40 -17.24
C MET A 386 -19.54 -25.57 -17.23
N PRO A 387 -19.85 -26.15 -16.06
CA PRO A 387 -20.93 -27.14 -15.94
C PRO A 387 -22.26 -26.54 -16.37
N SER A 388 -23.04 -27.24 -17.19
CA SER A 388 -24.45 -26.88 -17.42
C SER A 388 -25.31 -27.41 -16.28
N GLU A 389 -26.31 -26.64 -15.83
CA GLU A 389 -27.27 -27.01 -14.77
C GLU A 389 -27.91 -28.42 -14.96
N GLU A 390 -27.96 -28.96 -16.19
CA GLU A 390 -28.48 -30.29 -16.47
C GLU A 390 -27.66 -31.48 -15.90
N THR A 391 -26.50 -31.25 -15.26
CA THR A 391 -25.61 -32.34 -14.82
C THR A 391 -25.06 -32.20 -13.40
N LEU A 392 -25.90 -31.84 -12.43
CA LEU A 392 -25.62 -32.22 -11.04
C LEU A 392 -26.14 -33.65 -10.80
N PRO A 393 -25.27 -34.65 -10.54
CA PRO A 393 -25.75 -35.93 -10.06
C PRO A 393 -26.32 -35.70 -8.66
N ALA A 394 -27.62 -35.96 -8.51
CA ALA A 394 -28.26 -36.01 -7.21
C ALA A 394 -27.43 -36.93 -6.30
N ALA A 395 -27.03 -36.41 -5.14
CA ALA A 395 -26.33 -37.17 -4.11
C ALA A 395 -27.11 -38.47 -3.83
N GLU A 396 -26.49 -39.62 -4.10
CA GLU A 396 -27.05 -40.93 -3.84
C GLU A 396 -27.32 -41.08 -2.33
N LYS A 397 -28.57 -40.90 -1.91
CA LYS A 397 -29.06 -41.46 -0.64
C LYS A 397 -29.46 -42.92 -0.90
N SER A 398 -28.52 -43.82 -0.64
CA SER A 398 -28.78 -45.25 -0.48
C SER A 398 -29.61 -45.50 0.79
N GLY A 399 -30.80 -46.05 0.62
CA GLY A 399 -31.63 -46.57 1.71
C GLY A 399 -32.98 -47.09 1.22
N LYS A 400 -33.00 -48.36 0.78
CA LYS A 400 -34.19 -49.21 0.54
C LYS A 400 -35.18 -49.13 1.72
N ASP A 401 -36.50 -49.18 1.52
CA ASP A 401 -37.23 -50.43 1.31
C ASP A 401 -38.56 -50.29 0.52
N SER A 402 -38.93 -51.42 -0.10
CA SER A 402 -40.14 -51.77 -0.86
C SER A 402 -41.43 -51.71 0.00
N GLU A 403 -42.66 -51.52 -0.52
CA GLU A 403 -43.41 -52.46 -1.36
C GLU A 403 -44.62 -51.82 -2.07
N SER A 404 -44.74 -52.18 -3.36
CA SER A 404 -45.91 -52.54 -4.18
C SER A 404 -47.37 -52.25 -3.74
N SER A 405 -48.10 -51.52 -4.58
CA SER A 405 -49.20 -52.02 -5.45
C SER A 405 -50.37 -51.02 -5.56
N GLY A 406 -50.94 -50.86 -6.77
CA GLY A 406 -52.27 -50.25 -6.91
C GLY A 406 -52.50 -49.43 -8.18
N SER A 407 -52.82 -50.13 -9.27
CA SER A 407 -53.38 -49.67 -10.55
C SER A 407 -54.46 -48.57 -10.48
N GLY A 408 -54.37 -47.61 -11.42
CA GLY A 408 -55.48 -47.31 -12.34
C GLY A 408 -56.08 -45.90 -12.28
N GLY A 409 -56.35 -45.31 -13.46
CA GLY A 409 -57.50 -44.41 -13.63
C GLY A 409 -57.22 -43.04 -14.24
N LYS A 410 -57.43 -43.00 -15.56
CA LYS A 410 -57.74 -41.88 -16.46
C LYS A 410 -58.59 -40.70 -15.96
N ASP A 411 -58.29 -39.57 -16.60
CA ASP A 411 -59.16 -38.52 -17.19
C ASP A 411 -59.85 -37.45 -16.33
N SER A 412 -59.85 -36.25 -16.93
CA SER A 412 -60.79 -35.12 -16.88
C SER A 412 -60.49 -33.95 -15.93
N ASP A 413 -60.00 -32.87 -16.52
CA ASP A 413 -60.67 -31.55 -16.64
C ASP A 413 -61.54 -31.08 -15.46
N ASP A 414 -61.15 -29.95 -14.85
CA ASP A 414 -62.10 -28.84 -14.69
C ASP A 414 -61.38 -27.50 -14.48
N LYS A 415 -61.77 -26.53 -15.30
CA LYS A 415 -61.47 -25.09 -15.16
C LYS A 415 -62.59 -24.45 -14.34
N ILE A 416 -62.25 -23.60 -13.38
CA ILE A 416 -63.15 -22.55 -12.92
C ILE A 416 -62.35 -21.25 -12.76
N ASP A 417 -62.85 -20.24 -13.46
CA ASP A 417 -62.46 -18.82 -13.47
C ASP A 417 -63.52 -18.03 -12.67
N ILE A 418 -63.28 -16.71 -12.48
CA ILE A 418 -64.12 -15.66 -11.89
C ILE A 418 -63.81 -15.39 -10.39
N GLY A 419 -63.53 -14.16 -9.94
CA GLY A 419 -63.66 -12.86 -10.59
C GLY A 419 -63.12 -11.70 -9.75
N LYS A 420 -63.13 -10.51 -10.36
CA LYS A 420 -62.73 -9.20 -9.82
C LYS A 420 -63.89 -8.46 -9.14
N ASN A 421 -63.47 -7.38 -8.47
CA ASN A 421 -64.15 -6.15 -8.02
C ASN A 421 -64.17 -6.05 -6.48
N ASP A 422 -64.10 -4.90 -5.83
CA ASP A 422 -63.55 -3.54 -6.02
C ASP A 422 -63.92 -2.82 -4.70
N ASP A 423 -63.16 -1.77 -4.36
CA ASP A 423 -63.54 -0.57 -3.58
C ASP A 423 -63.43 -0.49 -2.03
N ASP A 424 -63.02 0.73 -1.64
CA ASP A 424 -63.10 1.50 -0.38
C ASP A 424 -62.04 1.22 0.72
N ASP A 425 -61.41 2.19 1.40
CA ASP A 425 -61.11 3.63 1.25
C ASP A 425 -60.31 4.03 2.52
N ASP A 426 -59.71 5.23 2.52
CA ASP A 426 -59.29 6.08 3.66
C ASP A 426 -57.89 5.88 4.32
N ASP A 427 -56.91 6.61 3.76
CA ASP A 427 -56.34 7.89 4.25
C ASP A 427 -55.51 8.04 5.55
N ASP A 428 -54.46 8.85 5.34
CA ASP A 428 -53.75 9.83 6.19
C ASP A 428 -52.51 9.42 7.01
N ASP A 429 -51.33 9.56 6.36
CA ASP A 429 -50.33 10.63 6.54
C ASP A 429 -50.20 11.31 7.93
N GLU A 430 -48.98 11.40 8.48
CA GLU A 430 -48.06 12.53 8.25
C GLU A 430 -46.89 12.57 9.27
N GLU A 431 -45.74 12.96 8.73
CA GLU A 431 -44.45 13.29 9.33
C GLU A 431 -44.49 14.33 10.46
N ILE A 432 -43.63 14.20 11.49
CA ILE A 432 -43.20 15.36 12.31
C ILE A 432 -41.69 15.30 12.61
N ALA A 433 -41.06 16.45 12.37
CA ALA A 433 -39.65 16.75 12.44
C ALA A 433 -39.21 17.44 13.75
N THR A 434 -37.89 17.48 13.95
CA THR A 434 -37.08 18.51 14.67
C THR A 434 -37.29 18.78 16.16
N GLY A 435 -36.19 18.92 16.91
CA GLY A 435 -36.17 19.70 18.16
C GLY A 435 -35.06 19.33 19.14
N THR A 436 -34.35 20.36 19.61
CA THR A 436 -33.06 20.39 20.30
C THR A 436 -33.15 20.45 21.84
N ASP A 437 -31.99 20.27 22.50
CA ASP A 437 -31.55 20.71 23.86
C ASP A 437 -32.26 20.06 25.07
N GLY A 438 -31.65 19.71 26.21
CA GLY A 438 -30.33 19.90 26.82
C GLY A 438 -30.42 19.45 28.31
N ASP A 439 -29.25 19.27 28.96
CA ASP A 439 -28.99 19.19 30.41
C ASP A 439 -29.60 17.99 31.16
N ASP A 440 -29.08 17.44 32.26
CA ASP A 440 -27.84 17.41 33.04
C ASP A 440 -28.20 16.34 34.11
N ASP A 441 -27.22 15.57 34.60
CA ASP A 441 -27.04 15.33 36.05
C ASP A 441 -26.08 14.16 36.29
N ASP A 442 -25.07 14.52 37.07
CA ASP A 442 -24.05 13.71 37.70
C ASP A 442 -24.64 12.60 38.59
N ASP A 443 -23.91 11.50 38.76
CA ASP A 443 -23.59 11.09 40.13
C ASP A 443 -22.36 10.15 40.16
N GLU A 444 -21.49 10.53 41.08
CA GLU A 444 -20.16 10.04 41.41
C GLU A 444 -20.23 8.80 42.34
N ILE A 445 -19.06 8.21 42.63
CA ILE A 445 -18.71 7.49 43.90
C ILE A 445 -19.26 6.05 44.01
N THR A 446 -18.53 4.97 44.33
CA THR A 446 -17.25 4.68 45.04
C THR A 446 -16.89 3.20 44.77
N SER A 447 -15.64 2.83 44.45
CA SER A 447 -14.58 2.29 45.34
C SER A 447 -15.02 1.21 46.36
N ASP A 448 -14.53 -0.02 46.21
CA ASP A 448 -13.46 -0.66 47.02
C ASP A 448 -13.34 -2.13 46.59
N GLU A 449 -12.15 -2.63 46.26
CA GLU A 449 -11.27 -3.45 47.13
C GLU A 449 -11.96 -4.75 47.57
N GLY A 450 -11.41 -5.95 47.39
CA GLY A 450 -10.04 -6.41 47.27
C GLY A 450 -10.02 -7.87 47.78
N ASP A 451 -8.88 -8.53 47.59
CA ASP A 451 -8.45 -9.80 48.20
C ASP A 451 -9.02 -11.10 47.58
N GLU A 452 -8.23 -11.87 46.82
CA GLU A 452 -7.10 -12.72 47.24
C GLU A 452 -7.55 -13.93 48.07
N ASP A 453 -7.58 -15.13 47.46
CA ASP A 453 -6.63 -16.22 47.79
C ASP A 453 -7.09 -17.61 47.31
N ASP A 454 -6.12 -18.27 46.68
CA ASP A 454 -5.71 -19.67 46.77
C ASP A 454 -6.65 -20.83 46.41
N ASP A 455 -6.34 -21.42 45.25
CA ASP A 455 -5.64 -22.72 45.13
C ASP A 455 -5.85 -23.75 46.25
N GLU A 456 -6.44 -24.90 45.90
CA GLU A 456 -5.68 -26.16 45.75
C GLU A 456 -6.56 -27.42 45.76
N ILE A 457 -6.26 -28.26 44.77
CA ILE A 457 -6.05 -29.71 44.86
C ILE A 457 -7.26 -30.65 45.08
N ALA A 458 -7.38 -31.51 44.06
CA ALA A 458 -8.12 -32.75 43.99
C ALA A 458 -7.75 -33.77 45.09
N THR A 459 -8.69 -34.67 45.43
CA THR A 459 -8.58 -36.14 45.25
C THR A 459 -9.61 -36.87 46.12
N GLY A 460 -10.09 -38.02 45.60
CA GLY A 460 -10.64 -39.13 46.38
C GLY A 460 -12.14 -39.38 46.15
N THR A 461 -12.50 -40.32 45.28
CA THR A 461 -12.67 -41.79 45.49
C THR A 461 -14.10 -42.19 45.82
N ASP A 462 -14.67 -42.93 44.86
CA ASP A 462 -15.43 -44.18 44.94
C ASP A 462 -16.67 -44.29 45.86
N GLY A 463 -17.78 -44.65 45.23
CA GLY A 463 -18.99 -45.17 45.85
C GLY A 463 -20.06 -45.51 44.81
N ASP A 464 -20.00 -46.73 44.28
CA ASP A 464 -21.06 -47.38 43.51
C ASP A 464 -22.35 -47.54 44.35
N ASP A 465 -23.52 -47.36 43.72
CA ASP A 465 -24.64 -48.32 43.72
C ASP A 465 -25.91 -47.70 43.09
N ASP A 466 -26.24 -48.22 41.90
CA ASP A 466 -27.54 -48.61 41.34
C ASP A 466 -28.84 -47.95 41.86
N ASP A 467 -29.59 -47.30 40.96
CA ASP A 467 -30.87 -47.87 40.51
C ASP A 467 -31.43 -47.16 39.26
N ALA A 468 -31.95 -47.95 38.33
CA ALA A 468 -32.48 -47.53 37.04
C ALA A 468 -33.97 -47.16 37.14
N SER A 469 -34.36 -46.02 36.60
CA SER A 469 -35.73 -45.86 36.08
C SER A 469 -35.78 -44.93 34.87
N GLU A 470 -36.47 -45.45 33.86
CA GLU A 470 -36.64 -44.92 32.51
C GLU A 470 -37.19 -43.48 32.49
N LYS A 471 -36.52 -42.58 31.77
CA LYS A 471 -37.15 -41.39 31.19
C LYS A 471 -36.70 -41.18 29.75
N GLU A 472 -37.72 -41.13 28.90
CA GLU A 472 -37.81 -40.66 27.53
C GLU A 472 -36.54 -40.03 26.93
N LYS A 473 -36.01 -40.66 25.87
CA LYS A 473 -35.11 -40.01 24.92
C LYS A 473 -35.88 -38.93 24.17
N ALA A 474 -35.99 -37.74 24.77
CA ALA A 474 -36.11 -36.52 24.00
C ALA A 474 -34.78 -36.32 23.29
N THR A 475 -34.73 -36.59 21.98
CA THR A 475 -33.65 -36.12 21.12
C THR A 475 -33.75 -34.60 21.06
N VAL A 476 -33.17 -33.92 22.05
CA VAL A 476 -32.84 -32.51 21.96
C VAL A 476 -31.66 -32.44 20.99
N SER A 477 -31.94 -32.13 19.73
CA SER A 477 -30.92 -31.59 18.85
C SER A 477 -30.56 -30.22 19.41
N THR A 478 -29.59 -30.18 20.32
CA THR A 478 -28.87 -28.95 20.60
C THR A 478 -28.09 -28.62 19.34
N GLU A 479 -28.64 -27.74 18.50
CA GLU A 479 -27.83 -27.03 17.52
C GLU A 479 -26.71 -26.34 18.30
N ILE A 480 -25.49 -26.82 18.12
CA ILE A 480 -24.31 -26.13 18.64
C ILE A 480 -24.15 -24.92 17.72
N GLU A 481 -24.41 -23.72 18.25
CA GLU A 481 -24.07 -22.48 17.54
C GLU A 481 -22.56 -22.48 17.30
N THR A 482 -22.16 -22.59 16.03
CA THR A 482 -20.76 -22.54 15.64
C THR A 482 -20.32 -21.09 15.56
N ALA A 483 -19.37 -20.69 16.40
CA ALA A 483 -18.73 -19.38 16.31
C ALA A 483 -18.12 -19.18 14.92
N SER A 484 -18.24 -17.97 14.38
CA SER A 484 -17.76 -17.65 13.03
C SER A 484 -16.23 -17.74 12.93
N GLY A 485 -15.70 -17.85 11.71
CA GLY A 485 -14.26 -17.76 11.49
C GLY A 485 -13.67 -16.44 12.01
N GLU A 486 -14.44 -15.35 11.98
CA GLU A 486 -14.03 -14.08 12.55
C GLU A 486 -13.90 -14.15 14.10
N ASP A 487 -14.86 -14.80 14.78
CA ASP A 487 -14.88 -14.91 16.24
C ASP A 487 -13.68 -15.71 16.76
N TRP A 488 -13.36 -16.82 16.11
CA TRP A 488 -12.20 -17.65 16.46
C TRP A 488 -10.86 -16.92 16.26
N HIS A 489 -10.81 -16.00 15.29
CA HIS A 489 -9.61 -15.26 14.92
C HIS A 489 -9.63 -13.79 15.39
N ALA A 490 -10.48 -13.47 16.36
CA ALA A 490 -10.58 -12.13 16.94
C ALA A 490 -9.26 -11.67 17.58
N VAL A 491 -8.46 -12.62 18.07
CA VAL A 491 -7.12 -12.40 18.64
C VAL A 491 -6.01 -12.38 17.60
N GLY A 492 -6.34 -12.50 16.30
CA GLY A 492 -5.42 -12.49 15.17
C GLY A 492 -5.22 -13.85 14.48
N GLY A 493 -4.52 -13.84 13.35
CA GLY A 493 -4.28 -15.02 12.52
C GLY A 493 -5.06 -15.04 11.21
N TRP A 494 -5.22 -16.22 10.62
CA TRP A 494 -5.80 -16.42 9.29
C TRP A 494 -7.17 -17.07 9.37
N TYR A 495 -8.11 -16.56 8.59
CA TYR A 495 -9.45 -17.11 8.54
C TYR A 495 -10.08 -16.96 7.16
N ILE A 496 -11.14 -17.74 6.91
CA ILE A 496 -11.93 -17.67 5.69
C ILE A 496 -13.18 -16.85 5.99
N ASP A 497 -13.47 -15.94 5.09
CA ASP A 497 -14.63 -15.06 5.06
C ASP A 497 -15.24 -15.19 3.67
N GLU A 498 -16.29 -16.01 3.55
CA GLU A 498 -16.91 -16.40 2.28
C GLU A 498 -15.90 -16.88 1.22
N PHE A 499 -15.69 -16.08 0.18
CA PHE A 499 -14.77 -16.32 -0.93
C PHE A 499 -13.39 -15.68 -0.76
N THR A 500 -13.04 -15.28 0.47
CA THR A 500 -11.79 -14.57 0.79
C THR A 500 -11.06 -15.22 1.96
N ILE A 501 -9.74 -15.41 1.82
CA ILE A 501 -8.82 -15.71 2.92
C ILE A 501 -8.23 -14.39 3.43
N ARG A 502 -8.40 -14.14 4.72
CA ARG A 502 -8.00 -12.90 5.38
C ARG A 502 -6.92 -13.16 6.43
N TYR A 503 -6.02 -12.20 6.58
CA TYR A 503 -5.03 -12.19 7.66
C TYR A 503 -5.26 -10.99 8.57
N ARG A 504 -5.40 -11.27 9.87
CA ARG A 504 -5.47 -10.25 10.92
C ARG A 504 -4.13 -10.20 11.66
N PRO A 505 -3.35 -9.11 11.55
CA PRO A 505 -2.14 -8.93 12.32
C PRO A 505 -2.44 -8.96 13.83
N THR A 506 -1.51 -9.53 14.59
CA THR A 506 -1.46 -9.53 16.06
C THR A 506 -0.53 -8.47 16.57
#